data_AF-A0A7J5E8U1-F1
#
_entry.id   AF-A0A7J5E8U1-F1
#
_cell.length_a   1.000
_cell.length_b   1.000
_cell.length_c   1.000
_cell.angle_alpha   90.00
_cell.angle_beta   90.00
_cell.angle_gamma   90.00
#
_symmetry.space_group_name_H-M   'P 1'
#
loop_
_entity.id
_entity.type
_entity.pdbx_description
1 polymer ?
#
loop_
_entity_poly.entity_id
_entity_poly.type
_entity_poly.pdbx_seq_one_letter_code
_entity_poly.pdbx_strand_id
1 'polypeptide(L)'
;MRILITITAIALIVISMFWGYYKSGNPAVIIKTELGDINVELYENDAPATVANFLKYVDSSAFINSSFYRTVTLSNQPNNDIKIEVIQGGLYEEDKMLDPIQHEPT
;
A
#
# COMPACT_ATOMS: atom_id res chain seq x y z
N MET A 1 24.65 -20.80 41.81
CA MET A 1 24.12 -21.65 40.72
C MET A 1 22.69 -21.29 40.33
N ARG A 2 21.73 -21.19 41.26
CA ARG A 2 20.32 -20.82 40.96
C ARG A 2 20.14 -19.47 40.25
N ILE A 3 20.83 -18.42 40.70
CA ILE A 3 20.76 -17.04 40.13
C ILE A 3 21.31 -16.98 38.70
N LEU A 4 22.38 -17.73 38.42
CA LEU A 4 22.99 -17.78 37.08
C LEU A 4 22.05 -18.43 36.06
N ILE A 5 21.33 -19.47 36.47
CA ILE A 5 20.33 -20.18 35.66
C ILE A 5 19.12 -19.28 35.37
N THR A 6 18.73 -18.41 36.31
CA THR A 6 17.58 -17.50 36.13
C THR A 6 17.89 -16.39 35.12
N ILE A 7 19.10 -15.83 35.16
CA ILE A 7 19.54 -14.77 34.22
C ILE A 7 19.63 -15.32 32.78
N THR A 8 20.16 -16.54 32.59
CA THR A 8 20.20 -17.18 31.27
C THR A 8 18.81 -17.50 30.72
N ALA A 9 17.86 -17.89 31.57
CA ALA A 9 16.49 -18.18 31.13
C ALA A 9 15.74 -16.92 30.68
N ILE A 10 15.96 -15.78 31.35
CA ILE A 10 15.37 -14.49 30.96
C ILE A 10 15.97 -13.99 29.64
N ALA A 11 17.28 -14.11 29.45
CA ALA A 11 17.94 -13.72 28.21
C ALA A 11 17.43 -14.51 26.99
N LEU A 12 17.15 -15.81 27.15
CA LEU A 12 16.58 -16.66 26.09
C LEU A 12 15.13 -16.27 25.74
N ILE A 13 14.32 -15.90 26.74
CA ILE A 13 12.94 -15.44 26.51
C ILE A 13 12.95 -14.10 25.76
N VAL A 14 13.83 -13.17 26.13
CA VAL A 14 13.98 -11.88 25.43
C VAL A 14 14.46 -12.08 23.99
N ILE A 15 15.38 -13.01 23.74
CA ILE A 15 15.85 -13.35 22.37
C ILE A 15 14.72 -13.95 21.52
N SER A 16 13.84 -14.77 22.11
CA SER A 16 12.70 -15.36 21.40
C SER A 16 11.60 -14.36 21.01
N MET A 17 11.47 -13.25 21.76
CA MET A 17 10.57 -12.13 21.42
C MET A 17 11.13 -11.26 20.28
N PHE A 18 12.41 -11.40 19.94
CA PHE A 18 13.08 -10.70 18.84
C PHE A 18 13.21 -11.53 17.55
N TRP A 19 12.61 -12.73 17.49
CA TRP A 19 12.34 -13.37 16.20
C TRP A 19 11.18 -12.63 15.55
N GLY A 20 11.52 -11.52 14.90
CA GLY A 20 10.59 -10.65 14.21
C GLY A 20 9.64 -11.44 13.32
N TYR A 21 8.41 -10.98 13.26
CA TYR A 21 7.41 -11.43 12.32
C TYR A 21 7.92 -11.11 10.90
N TYR A 22 8.61 -12.07 10.27
CA TYR A 22 8.93 -11.98 8.85
C TYR A 22 7.62 -12.11 8.08
N LYS A 23 7.03 -10.96 7.74
CA LYS A 23 5.91 -10.92 6.82
C LYS A 23 6.43 -11.39 5.46
N SER A 24 6.08 -12.62 5.12
CA SER A 24 6.49 -13.23 3.86
C SER A 24 5.62 -12.66 2.74
N GLY A 25 6.21 -11.79 1.93
CA GLY A 25 5.59 -11.23 0.73
C GLY A 25 5.01 -9.84 0.92
N ASN A 26 4.88 -9.13 -0.20
CA ASN A 26 4.30 -7.80 -0.26
C ASN A 26 2.78 -7.85 0.05
N PRO A 27 2.21 -6.79 0.66
CA PRO A 27 0.77 -6.65 0.75
C PRO A 27 0.13 -6.72 -0.64
N ALA A 28 -1.04 -7.35 -0.73
CA ALA A 28 -1.82 -7.41 -1.95
C ALA A 28 -3.27 -7.01 -1.68
N VAL A 29 -3.88 -6.32 -2.64
CA VAL A 29 -5.30 -5.93 -2.61
C VAL A 29 -5.99 -6.33 -3.91
N ILE A 30 -7.32 -6.39 -3.85
CA ILE A 30 -8.17 -6.60 -5.03
C ILE A 30 -9.04 -5.37 -5.22
N ILE A 31 -8.91 -4.70 -6.37
CA ILE A 31 -9.86 -3.68 -6.80
C ILE A 31 -10.97 -4.39 -7.56
N LYS A 32 -12.14 -4.48 -6.94
CA LYS A 32 -13.33 -5.08 -7.55
C LYS A 32 -14.00 -4.06 -8.47
N THR A 33 -14.23 -4.44 -9.71
CA THR A 33 -14.94 -3.60 -10.68
C THR A 33 -16.07 -4.40 -11.32
N GLU A 34 -17.01 -3.71 -11.97
CA GLU A 34 -18.08 -4.37 -12.74
C GLU A 34 -17.55 -5.17 -13.93
N LEU A 35 -16.34 -4.86 -14.41
CA LEU A 35 -15.69 -5.53 -15.54
C LEU A 35 -14.77 -6.68 -15.10
N GLY A 36 -14.62 -6.89 -13.79
CA GLY A 36 -13.75 -7.91 -13.21
C GLY A 36 -12.84 -7.39 -12.11
N ASP A 37 -12.04 -8.30 -11.58
CA ASP A 37 -11.11 -8.03 -10.47
C ASP A 37 -9.73 -7.63 -11.01
N ILE A 38 -9.15 -6.59 -10.40
CA ILE A 38 -7.76 -6.18 -10.63
C ILE A 38 -6.96 -6.53 -9.37
N ASN A 39 -6.02 -7.46 -9.50
CA ASN A 39 -5.11 -7.83 -8.41
C ASN A 39 -3.92 -6.87 -8.39
N VAL A 40 -3.61 -6.29 -7.24
CA VAL A 40 -2.53 -5.31 -7.06
C VAL A 40 -1.60 -5.79 -5.95
N GLU A 41 -0.31 -5.94 -6.26
CA GLU A 41 0.76 -6.15 -5.28
C GLU A 41 1.40 -4.80 -4.93
N LEU A 42 1.65 -4.56 -3.64
CA LEU A 42 2.11 -3.28 -3.10
C LEU A 42 3.53 -3.42 -2.54
N TYR A 43 4.51 -2.74 -3.14
CA TYR A 43 5.91 -2.87 -2.74
C TYR A 43 6.25 -1.98 -1.53
N GLU A 44 5.91 -2.47 -0.33
CA GLU A 44 6.06 -1.71 0.92
C GLU A 44 7.52 -1.40 1.30
N ASN A 45 8.48 -2.16 0.76
CA ASN A 45 9.91 -1.88 0.97
C ASN A 45 10.44 -0.73 0.10
N ASP A 46 9.86 -0.55 -1.10
CA ASP A 46 10.30 0.47 -2.06
C ASP A 46 9.60 1.81 -1.82
N ALA A 47 8.31 1.77 -1.44
CA ALA A 47 7.48 2.95 -1.20
C ALA A 47 6.67 2.84 0.12
N PRO A 48 7.35 2.76 1.28
CA PRO A 48 6.71 2.49 2.57
C PRO A 48 5.61 3.50 2.95
N ALA A 49 5.85 4.81 2.74
CA ALA A 49 4.88 5.84 3.06
C ALA A 49 3.68 5.79 2.10
N THR A 50 3.90 5.56 0.81
CA THR A 50 2.84 5.46 -0.19
C THR A 50 1.98 4.22 0.05
N VAL A 51 2.57 3.05 0.30
CA VAL A 51 1.83 1.81 0.57
C VAL A 51 1.04 1.92 1.86
N ALA A 52 1.65 2.44 2.94
CA ALA A 52 0.94 2.66 4.19
C ALA A 52 -0.25 3.63 4.03
N ASN A 53 -0.09 4.69 3.23
CA ASN A 53 -1.16 5.64 2.96
C ASN A 53 -2.29 5.02 2.13
N PHE A 54 -1.95 4.28 1.07
CA PHE A 54 -2.92 3.57 0.24
C PHE A 54 -3.74 2.56 1.07
N LEU A 55 -3.09 1.78 1.94
CA LEU A 55 -3.78 0.83 2.80
C LEU A 55 -4.71 1.52 3.81
N LYS A 56 -4.37 2.71 4.32
CA LYS A 56 -5.29 3.48 5.18
C LYS A 56 -6.60 3.85 4.46
N TYR A 57 -6.54 4.20 3.17
CA TYR A 57 -7.74 4.44 2.37
C TYR A 57 -8.55 3.17 2.11
N VAL A 58 -7.87 2.02 1.94
CA VAL A 58 -8.53 0.72 1.81
C VAL A 58 -9.25 0.34 3.11
N ASP A 59 -8.56 0.44 4.25
CA ASP A 59 -9.08 0.09 5.57
C ASP A 59 -10.26 0.99 5.99
N SER A 60 -10.24 2.27 5.60
CA SER A 60 -11.35 3.20 5.84
C SER A 60 -12.51 3.05 4.85
N SER A 61 -12.42 2.11 3.90
CA SER A 61 -13.40 1.91 2.83
C SER A 61 -13.60 3.16 1.95
N ALA A 62 -12.62 4.07 1.89
CA ALA A 62 -12.75 5.32 1.15
C ALA A 62 -12.99 5.10 -0.36
N PHE A 63 -12.43 4.03 -0.93
CA PHE A 63 -12.58 3.71 -2.35
C PHE A 63 -13.92 3.06 -2.73
N ILE A 64 -14.80 2.75 -1.76
CA ILE A 64 -16.13 2.20 -2.07
C ILE A 64 -16.95 3.24 -2.84
N ASN A 65 -17.56 2.81 -3.95
CA ASN A 65 -18.27 3.66 -4.91
C ASN A 65 -17.41 4.75 -5.58
N SER A 66 -16.08 4.60 -5.58
CA SER A 66 -15.18 5.42 -6.40
C SER A 66 -15.18 4.97 -7.87
N SER A 67 -14.58 5.76 -8.76
CA SER A 67 -14.52 5.45 -10.20
C SER A 67 -13.16 5.74 -10.83
N PHE A 68 -12.88 5.08 -11.95
CA PHE A 68 -11.82 5.48 -12.87
C PHE A 68 -12.35 6.57 -13.80
N TYR A 69 -12.06 7.81 -13.47
CA TYR A 69 -12.66 8.97 -14.12
C TYR A 69 -11.87 9.51 -15.31
N ARG A 70 -10.64 9.02 -15.51
CA ARG A 70 -9.82 9.41 -16.66
C ARG A 70 -9.12 8.20 -17.25
N THR A 71 -9.27 8.04 -18.55
CA THR A 71 -8.56 7.03 -19.35
C THR A 71 -7.83 7.72 -20.50
N VAL A 72 -6.55 7.43 -20.64
CA VAL A 72 -5.71 7.93 -21.75
C VAL A 72 -5.18 6.73 -22.50
N THR A 73 -5.40 6.75 -23.81
CA THR A 73 -4.94 5.73 -24.76
C THR A 73 -4.12 6.42 -25.84
N LEU A 74 -3.34 5.67 -26.61
CA LEU A 74 -2.65 6.23 -27.79
C LEU A 74 -3.61 6.91 -28.78
N SER A 75 -4.86 6.46 -28.85
CA SER A 75 -5.87 6.96 -29.79
C SER A 75 -6.56 8.25 -29.36
N ASN A 76 -6.53 8.64 -28.07
CA ASN A 76 -7.37 9.73 -27.55
C ASN A 76 -6.60 11.00 -27.13
N GLN A 77 -5.38 11.16 -27.63
CA GLN A 77 -4.48 12.27 -27.30
C GLN A 77 -3.87 12.90 -28.55
N PRO A 78 -4.66 13.30 -29.58
CA PRO A 78 -4.14 13.71 -30.89
C PRO A 78 -3.21 14.93 -30.82
N ASN A 79 -3.41 15.81 -29.84
CA ASN A 79 -2.72 17.10 -29.73
C ASN A 79 -1.55 17.09 -28.72
N ASN A 80 -1.14 15.91 -28.24
CA ASN A 80 -0.05 15.78 -27.28
C ASN A 80 1.26 15.41 -27.99
N ASP A 81 2.32 16.20 -27.82
CA ASP A 81 3.64 15.86 -28.38
C ASP A 81 4.25 14.63 -27.67
N ILE A 82 3.99 14.49 -26.37
CA ILE A 82 4.38 13.34 -25.56
C ILE A 82 3.14 12.52 -25.21
N LYS A 83 3.15 11.25 -25.59
CA LYS A 83 2.04 10.32 -25.41
C LYS A 83 2.20 9.53 -24.12
N ILE A 84 1.09 9.28 -23.42
CA ILE A 84 1.03 8.40 -22.24
C ILE A 84 -0.12 7.40 -22.36
N GLU A 85 -0.12 6.37 -21.53
CA GLU A 85 -1.22 5.42 -21.39
C GLU A 85 -1.48 5.17 -19.91
N VAL A 86 -2.64 5.60 -19.42
CA VAL A 86 -2.99 5.50 -18.01
C VAL A 86 -4.50 5.35 -17.83
N ILE A 87 -4.88 4.65 -16.78
CA ILE A 87 -6.19 4.80 -16.15
C ILE A 87 -5.98 5.48 -14.80
N GLN A 88 -6.78 6.48 -14.50
CA GLN A 88 -6.71 7.24 -13.27
C GLN A 88 -8.08 7.20 -12.60
N GLY A 89 -8.08 6.86 -11.32
CA GLY A 89 -9.26 6.82 -10.47
C GLY A 89 -8.93 7.32 -9.06
N GLY A 90 -9.93 7.27 -8.18
CA GLY A 90 -9.77 7.67 -6.79
C GLY A 90 -10.97 8.45 -6.27
N LEU A 91 -10.73 9.26 -5.24
CA LEU A 91 -11.76 9.98 -4.50
C LEU A 91 -12.10 11.31 -5.17
N TYR A 92 -13.39 11.66 -5.13
CA TYR A 92 -13.89 12.99 -5.49
C TYR A 92 -14.14 13.89 -4.28
N GLU A 93 -14.43 13.28 -3.12
CA GLU A 93 -14.83 13.99 -1.92
C GLU A 93 -13.58 14.35 -1.10
N GLU A 94 -13.39 15.66 -0.86
CA GLU A 94 -12.22 16.20 -0.16
C GLU A 94 -12.17 15.77 1.32
N ASP A 95 -13.32 15.53 1.95
CA ASP A 95 -13.43 15.11 3.35
C ASP A 95 -12.90 13.68 3.59
N LYS A 96 -12.84 12.86 2.54
CA LYS A 96 -12.25 11.52 2.57
C LYS A 96 -10.75 11.53 2.32
N MET A 97 -10.15 12.67 1.93
CA MET A 97 -8.71 12.77 1.66
C MET A 97 -7.91 12.82 2.96
N LEU A 98 -6.92 11.94 3.07
CA LEU A 98 -5.92 11.96 4.13
C LEU A 98 -4.89 13.07 3.88
N ASP A 99 -4.19 13.46 4.95
CA ASP A 99 -3.11 14.44 4.87
C ASP A 99 -2.04 14.04 3.83
N PRO A 100 -1.41 15.02 3.15
CA PRO A 100 -0.31 14.75 2.24
C PRO A 100 0.84 14.00 2.94
N ILE A 101 1.42 13.03 2.22
CA ILE A 101 2.61 12.31 2.67
C ILE A 101 3.89 12.93 2.09
N GLN A 102 5.02 12.64 2.71
CA GLN A 102 6.33 13.01 2.17
C GLN A 102 6.56 12.31 0.82
N HIS A 103 7.18 13.03 -0.12
CA HIS A 103 7.54 12.47 -1.42
C HIS A 103 8.62 11.38 -1.27
N GLU A 104 8.35 10.22 -1.87
CA GLU A 104 9.29 9.11 -2.00
C GLU A 104 9.92 9.16 -3.40
N PRO A 105 11.26 9.11 -3.52
CA PRO A 105 11.91 9.08 -4.82
C PRO A 105 11.64 7.76 -5.54
N THR A 106 11.51 7.84 -6.87
CA THR A 106 11.32 6.70 -7.77
C THR A 106 12.61 6.23 -8.42
#